data_AF-A0A6I4ITH9-F1
#
_entry.id   AF-A0A6I4ITH9-F1
#
_cell.length_a   1.000
_cell.length_b   1.000
_cell.length_c   1.000
_cell.angle_alpha   90.00
_cell.angle_beta   90.00
_cell.angle_gamma   90.00
#
_symmetry.space_group_name_H-M   'P 1'
#
loop_
_entity.id
_entity.type
_entity.pdbx_description
1 polymer ?
#
loop_
_entity_poly.entity_id
_entity_poly.type
_entity_poly.pdbx_seq_one_letter_code
_entity_poly.pdbx_strand_id
1 'polypeptide(L)'
;MKSIILALFLFFGLKGNAQLVFENNKPNNNTPKFIVNTVDNTTQFYSKVGGVVKLFYNWNKVPQLFDDTDRTNRYKMTMVENDKIAKRTFEIQYSLYRETQVYMGYIKQTIDFHDSRPTKVIEDYFTLKK
;
A
#
# COMPACT_ATOMS: atom_id res chain seq x y z
N MET A 1 13.36 -13.14 -51.70
CA MET A 1 12.33 -13.33 -50.65
C MET A 1 13.02 -13.79 -49.37
N LYS A 2 12.54 -13.37 -48.19
CA LYS A 2 12.99 -13.69 -46.82
C LYS A 2 13.96 -12.68 -46.17
N SER A 3 13.47 -11.49 -45.82
CA SER A 3 14.15 -10.63 -44.82
C SER A 3 13.21 -9.80 -43.94
N ILE A 4 11.91 -10.13 -43.86
CA ILE A 4 10.92 -9.26 -43.19
C ILE A 4 10.40 -9.82 -41.85
N ILE A 5 10.86 -10.99 -41.41
CA ILE A 5 10.35 -11.64 -40.18
C ILE A 5 11.36 -11.50 -39.03
N LEU A 6 11.67 -10.28 -38.60
CA LEU A 6 12.37 -10.08 -37.32
C LEU A 6 12.01 -8.77 -36.60
N ALA A 7 11.31 -7.84 -37.26
CA ALA A 7 10.99 -6.53 -36.68
C ALA A 7 9.68 -6.49 -35.86
N LEU A 8 8.89 -7.57 -35.81
CA LEU A 8 7.58 -7.58 -35.14
C LEU A 8 7.59 -8.03 -33.67
N PHE A 9 8.74 -8.43 -33.10
CA PHE A 9 8.82 -8.92 -31.72
C PHE A 9 9.21 -7.86 -30.67
N LEU A 10 9.48 -6.61 -31.06
CA LEU A 10 10.00 -5.57 -30.16
C LEU A 10 8.92 -4.73 -29.45
N PHE A 11 7.63 -4.97 -29.70
CA PHE A 11 6.54 -4.16 -29.13
C PHE A 11 5.74 -4.82 -28.00
N PHE A 12 6.10 -6.02 -27.55
CA PHE A 12 5.55 -6.57 -26.31
C PHE A 12 6.30 -5.97 -25.12
N GLY A 13 6.06 -4.67 -24.87
CA GLY A 13 6.35 -4.07 -23.58
C GLY A 13 5.60 -4.85 -22.51
N LEU A 14 6.34 -5.67 -21.76
CA LEU A 14 5.85 -6.43 -20.62
C LEU A 14 5.29 -5.43 -19.59
N LYS A 15 3.98 -5.19 -19.61
CA LYS A 15 3.30 -4.55 -18.48
C LYS A 15 3.28 -5.57 -17.35
N GLY A 16 4.37 -5.60 -16.58
CA GLY A 16 4.44 -6.36 -15.34
C GLY A 16 3.37 -5.84 -14.40
N ASN A 17 2.40 -6.68 -14.05
CA ASN A 17 1.37 -6.38 -13.04
C ASN A 17 2.01 -6.40 -11.65
N ALA A 18 2.76 -5.35 -11.29
CA ALA A 18 3.34 -5.22 -9.97
C ALA A 18 2.27 -4.72 -8.98
N GLN A 19 1.54 -5.67 -8.41
CA GLN A 19 0.64 -5.44 -7.29
C GLN A 19 1.31 -5.98 -6.02
N LEU A 20 1.64 -5.09 -5.09
CA LEU A 20 2.17 -5.44 -3.78
C LEU A 20 1.01 -5.59 -2.80
N VAL A 21 0.71 -6.83 -2.41
CA VAL A 21 -0.34 -7.14 -1.42
C VAL A 21 0.30 -7.32 -0.06
N PHE A 22 0.06 -6.40 0.87
CA PHE A 22 0.57 -6.45 2.23
C PHE A 22 -0.49 -6.97 3.19
N GLU A 23 -0.22 -8.10 3.86
CA GLU A 23 -1.09 -8.71 4.86
C GLU A 23 -0.61 -8.38 6.27
N ASN A 24 -1.55 -8.09 7.18
CA ASN A 24 -1.22 -7.71 8.54
C ASN A 24 -0.61 -8.90 9.28
N ASN A 25 0.46 -8.66 10.04
CA ASN A 25 1.13 -9.70 10.81
C ASN A 25 0.23 -10.26 11.94
N LYS A 26 -0.84 -9.55 12.30
CA LYS A 26 -1.86 -9.99 13.25
C LYS A 26 -3.12 -10.45 12.49
N PRO A 27 -3.44 -11.76 12.44
CA PRO A 27 -4.53 -12.29 11.59
C PRO A 27 -5.93 -11.78 11.97
N ASN A 28 -6.13 -11.44 13.25
CA ASN A 28 -7.40 -10.94 13.77
C ASN A 28 -7.52 -9.41 13.77
N ASN A 29 -6.57 -8.70 13.17
CA ASN A 29 -6.60 -7.24 13.13
C ASN A 29 -7.80 -6.70 12.31
N ASN A 30 -8.30 -5.54 12.71
CA ASN A 30 -9.31 -4.79 11.97
C ASN A 30 -8.76 -4.15 10.70
N THR A 31 -7.44 -4.08 10.55
CA THR A 31 -6.74 -3.66 9.33
C THR A 31 -6.06 -4.87 8.68
N PRO A 32 -6.78 -5.77 8.00
CA PRO A 32 -6.24 -7.05 7.54
C PRO A 32 -5.19 -6.92 6.44
N LYS A 33 -5.30 -5.92 5.55
CA LYS A 33 -4.37 -5.76 4.43
C LYS A 33 -4.45 -4.38 3.80
N PHE A 34 -3.40 -4.03 3.06
CA PHE A 34 -3.43 -2.97 2.06
C PHE A 34 -2.74 -3.44 0.78
N ILE A 35 -3.01 -2.77 -0.32
CA ILE A 35 -2.51 -3.12 -1.65
C ILE A 35 -1.95 -1.88 -2.29
N VAL A 36 -0.73 -1.96 -2.82
CA VAL A 36 -0.13 -0.93 -3.66
C VAL A 36 -0.07 -1.47 -5.09
N ASN A 37 -0.78 -0.83 -6.01
CA ASN A 37 -0.78 -1.16 -7.42
C ASN A 37 -0.03 -0.07 -8.19
N THR A 38 1.18 -0.39 -8.66
CA THR A 38 2.01 0.58 -9.36
C THR A 38 1.62 0.75 -10.83
N VAL A 39 0.81 -0.15 -11.39
CA VAL A 39 0.30 -0.06 -12.78
C VAL A 39 -0.83 0.96 -12.85
N ASP A 40 -1.80 0.83 -11.95
CA ASP A 40 -2.97 1.71 -11.90
C ASP A 40 -2.72 2.96 -11.04
N ASN A 41 -1.54 3.06 -10.44
CA ASN A 41 -1.15 4.12 -9.51
C ASN A 41 -2.16 4.29 -8.36
N THR A 42 -2.57 3.17 -7.75
CA THR A 42 -3.55 3.16 -6.67
C THR A 42 -3.03 2.48 -5.41
N THR A 43 -3.52 2.96 -4.25
CA THR A 43 -3.35 2.30 -2.96
C THR A 43 -4.72 2.01 -2.36
N GLN A 44 -4.97 0.74 -2.05
CA GLN A 44 -6.23 0.26 -1.50
C GLN A 44 -6.03 -0.17 -0.05
N PHE A 45 -6.88 0.31 0.84
CA PHE A 45 -6.87 0.00 2.26
C PHE A 45 -8.12 -0.79 2.63
N TYR A 46 -7.93 -1.96 3.24
CA TYR A 46 -9.02 -2.84 3.62
C TYR A 46 -9.21 -2.84 5.14
N SER A 47 -10.46 -2.88 5.57
CA SER A 47 -10.84 -2.95 6.98
C SER A 47 -11.85 -4.08 7.23
N LYS A 48 -11.83 -4.68 8.42
CA LYS A 48 -12.88 -5.60 8.86
C LYS A 48 -14.03 -4.82 9.48
N VAL A 49 -15.22 -4.95 8.92
CA VAL A 49 -16.46 -4.36 9.43
C VAL A 49 -17.44 -5.51 9.69
N GLY A 50 -17.78 -5.75 10.96
CA GLY A 50 -18.64 -6.87 11.35
C GLY A 50 -18.06 -8.24 10.98
N GLY A 51 -16.74 -8.40 11.09
CA GLY A 51 -16.03 -9.64 10.73
C GLY A 51 -15.74 -9.82 9.24
N VAL A 52 -16.33 -9.00 8.36
CA VAL A 52 -16.13 -9.08 6.91
C VAL A 52 -15.08 -8.09 6.45
N VAL A 53 -14.09 -8.56 5.68
CA VAL A 53 -13.07 -7.71 5.04
C VAL A 53 -13.69 -6.93 3.89
N LYS A 54 -13.64 -5.60 3.93
CA LYS A 54 -14.15 -4.70 2.89
C LYS A 54 -13.10 -3.68 2.48
N LEU A 55 -13.15 -3.26 1.22
CA LEU A 55 -12.40 -2.09 0.76
C LEU A 55 -12.94 -0.87 1.50
N PHE A 56 -12.07 -0.15 2.19
CA PHE A 56 -12.46 0.99 3.01
C PHE A 56 -12.02 2.31 2.38
N TYR A 57 -10.78 2.37 1.86
CA TYR A 57 -10.32 3.50 1.05
C TYR A 57 -9.61 3.04 -0.22
N ASN A 58 -9.75 3.84 -1.27
CA ASN A 58 -9.00 3.71 -2.51
C ASN A 58 -8.43 5.08 -2.88
N TRP A 59 -7.11 5.18 -2.91
CA TRP A 59 -6.41 6.40 -3.25
C TRP A 59 -5.74 6.28 -4.60
N ASN A 60 -5.91 7.27 -5.47
CA ASN A 60 -5.23 7.36 -6.78
C ASN A 60 -3.78 7.86 -6.63
N LYS A 61 -3.05 7.25 -5.70
CA LYS A 61 -1.66 7.55 -5.39
C LYS A 61 -1.00 6.33 -4.78
N VAL A 62 0.30 6.17 -5.03
CA VAL A 62 1.15 5.16 -4.38
C VAL A 62 2.21 5.80 -3.48
N PRO A 63 2.72 5.08 -2.45
CA PRO A 63 3.88 5.49 -1.68
C PRO A 63 5.06 5.82 -2.59
N GLN A 64 5.73 6.94 -2.35
CA GLN A 64 6.89 7.40 -3.12
C GLN A 64 8.17 7.11 -2.36
N LEU A 65 9.25 6.82 -3.08
CA LEU A 65 10.58 6.66 -2.49
C LEU A 65 10.95 7.94 -1.74
N PHE A 66 11.35 7.82 -0.48
CA PHE A 66 11.81 8.96 0.33
C PHE A 66 13.21 8.75 0.92
N ASP A 67 13.71 7.52 0.90
CA ASP A 67 15.01 7.14 1.43
C ASP A 67 15.46 5.81 0.81
N ASP A 68 16.72 5.70 0.41
CA ASP A 68 17.33 4.51 -0.21
C ASP A 68 18.66 4.09 0.46
N THR A 69 18.94 4.65 1.64
CA THR A 69 20.12 4.36 2.46
C THR A 69 20.15 2.91 2.96
N ASP A 70 21.32 2.45 3.43
CA ASP A 70 21.50 1.17 4.11
C ASP A 70 20.90 -0.04 3.37
N ARG A 71 21.07 -0.06 2.04
CA ARG A 71 20.58 -1.14 1.17
C ARG A 71 19.06 -1.37 1.29
N THR A 72 18.30 -0.36 1.72
CA THR A 72 16.87 -0.45 1.97
C THR A 72 16.16 0.68 1.23
N ASN A 73 15.23 0.33 0.34
CA ASN A 73 14.39 1.34 -0.32
C ASN A 73 13.13 1.56 0.52
N ARG A 74 12.92 2.76 1.03
CA ARG A 74 11.79 3.14 1.89
C ARG A 74 10.84 4.05 1.13
N TYR A 75 9.57 3.68 1.14
CA TYR A 75 8.50 4.35 0.43
C TYR A 75 7.44 4.84 1.42
N LYS A 76 6.88 6.03 1.17
CA LYS A 76 5.88 6.65 2.04
C LYS A 76 4.82 7.41 1.27
N MET A 77 3.60 7.36 1.75
CA MET A 77 2.55 8.34 1.44
C MET A 77 1.79 8.72 2.70
N THR A 78 1.22 9.92 2.68
CA THR A 78 0.29 10.39 3.70
C THR A 78 -1.00 10.80 3.01
N MET A 79 -2.13 10.29 3.49
CA MET A 79 -3.46 10.65 3.02
C MET A 79 -4.30 11.16 4.18
N VAL A 80 -5.18 12.11 3.89
CA VAL A 80 -6.12 12.67 4.87
C VAL A 80 -7.52 12.51 4.33
N GLU A 81 -8.36 11.85 5.11
CA GLU A 81 -9.78 11.62 4.83
C GLU A 81 -10.60 12.32 5.89
N ASN A 82 -11.61 13.09 5.50
CA ASN A 82 -12.43 13.84 6.43
C ASN A 82 -13.91 13.52 6.19
N ASP A 83 -14.58 12.97 7.20
CA ASP A 83 -16.01 12.67 7.14
C ASP A 83 -16.76 13.40 8.27
N LYS A 84 -18.06 13.12 8.44
CA LYS A 84 -18.86 13.76 9.49
C LYS A 84 -18.46 13.35 10.91
N ILE A 85 -17.73 12.24 11.07
CA ILE A 85 -17.40 11.62 12.35
C ILE A 85 -16.01 12.03 12.82
N ALA A 86 -15.04 12.02 11.91
CA ALA A 86 -13.64 12.24 12.23
C ALA A 86 -12.80 12.64 11.00
N LYS A 87 -11.72 13.36 11.28
CA LYS A 87 -10.58 13.51 10.38
C LYS A 87 -9.61 12.35 10.61
N ARG A 88 -9.28 11.62 9.56
CA ARG A 88 -8.36 10.48 9.60
C ARG A 88 -7.11 10.79 8.78
N THR A 89 -5.95 10.62 9.37
CA THR A 89 -4.67 10.69 8.67
C THR A 89 -4.06 9.30 8.61
N PHE A 90 -3.72 8.87 7.41
CA PHE A 90 -3.07 7.59 7.12
C PHE A 90 -1.64 7.87 6.67
N GLU A 91 -0.66 7.38 7.41
CA GLU A 91 0.72 7.30 6.97
C GLU A 91 1.01 5.86 6.59
N ILE A 92 1.19 5.62 5.29
CA ILE A 92 1.43 4.29 4.73
C ILE A 92 2.87 4.25 4.28
N GLN A 93 3.61 3.30 4.84
CA GLN A 93 5.01 3.09 4.52
C GLN A 93 5.26 1.63 4.15
N TYR A 94 6.23 1.41 3.27
CA TYR A 94 6.84 0.09 3.14
C TYR A 94 8.33 0.22 2.81
N SER A 95 9.09 -0.80 3.21
CA SER A 95 10.51 -0.92 2.93
C SER A 95 10.79 -2.17 2.12
N LEU A 96 11.70 -2.09 1.15
CA LEU A 96 12.30 -3.22 0.44
C LEU A 96 13.76 -3.35 0.87
N TYR A 97 14.09 -4.44 1.55
CA TYR A 97 15.46 -4.81 1.88
C TYR A 97 16.11 -5.45 0.66
N ARG A 98 17.07 -4.77 0.01
CA ARG A 98 17.64 -5.19 -1.29
C ARG A 98 18.39 -6.52 -1.23
N GLU A 99 18.96 -6.87 -0.09
CA GLU A 99 19.73 -8.12 0.06
C GLU A 99 18.81 -9.35 0.13
N THR A 100 17.76 -9.25 0.94
CA THR A 100 16.84 -10.36 1.20
C THR A 100 15.63 -10.35 0.28
N GLN A 101 15.44 -9.27 -0.48
CA GLN A 101 14.24 -9.01 -1.30
C GLN A 101 12.94 -9.06 -0.46
N VAL A 102 13.04 -8.76 0.83
CA VAL A 102 11.91 -8.77 1.76
C VAL A 102 11.25 -7.40 1.79
N TYR A 103 9.92 -7.41 1.77
CA TYR A 103 9.09 -6.23 1.95
C TYR A 103 8.48 -6.20 3.35
N MET A 104 8.57 -5.06 4.02
CA MET A 104 7.90 -4.80 5.30
C MET A 104 7.00 -3.58 5.17
N GLY A 105 5.72 -3.73 5.50
CA GLY A 105 4.73 -2.66 5.44
C GLY A 105 4.39 -2.13 6.83
N TYR A 106 3.97 -0.88 6.89
CA TYR A 106 3.52 -0.20 8.10
C TYR A 106 2.42 0.79 7.75
N ILE A 107 1.39 0.84 8.59
CA ILE A 107 0.36 1.86 8.54
C ILE A 107 0.19 2.47 9.92
N LYS A 108 0.26 3.80 9.97
CA LYS A 108 -0.22 4.60 11.10
C LYS A 108 -1.50 5.30 10.72
N GLN A 109 -2.55 5.06 11.49
CA GLN A 109 -3.80 5.78 11.38
C GLN A 109 -3.98 6.67 12.62
N THR A 110 -4.09 7.97 12.40
CA THR A 110 -4.50 8.94 13.42
C THR A 110 -5.96 9.33 13.16
N ILE A 111 -6.84 9.15 14.14
CA ILE A 111 -8.26 9.46 14.07
C ILE A 111 -8.54 10.58 15.04
N ASP A 112 -8.87 11.75 14.51
CA ASP A 112 -9.24 12.93 15.27
C ASP A 112 -10.76 13.12 15.17
N PHE A 113 -11.48 12.84 16.26
CA PHE A 113 -12.94 12.86 16.27
C PHE A 113 -13.45 14.29 16.29
N HIS A 114 -14.56 14.55 15.60
CA HIS A 114 -15.20 15.87 15.62
C HIS A 114 -16.02 16.14 16.90
N ASP A 115 -16.12 15.15 17.79
CA ASP A 115 -16.76 15.27 19.10
C ASP A 115 -15.70 15.26 20.23
N SER A 116 -16.13 15.11 21.47
CA SER A 116 -15.26 15.17 22.65
C SER A 116 -14.37 13.94 22.86
N ARG A 117 -14.42 12.94 21.99
CA ARG A 117 -13.57 11.74 22.14
C ARG A 117 -12.10 12.10 21.89
N PRO A 118 -11.17 11.51 22.66
CA PRO A 118 -9.75 11.75 22.45
C PRO A 118 -9.30 11.21 21.09
N THR A 119 -8.30 11.87 20.50
CA THR A 119 -7.63 11.40 19.30
C THR A 119 -7.09 9.98 19.51
N LYS A 120 -7.34 9.09 18.55
CA LYS A 120 -6.89 7.69 18.59
C LYS A 120 -5.80 7.46 17.56
N VAL A 121 -4.72 6.79 17.97
CA VAL A 121 -3.65 6.34 17.07
C VAL A 121 -3.68 4.81 17.00
N ILE A 122 -3.60 4.28 15.78
CA ILE A 122 -3.55 2.84 15.49
C ILE A 122 -2.32 2.60 14.61
N GLU A 123 -1.49 1.63 14.98
CA GLU A 123 -0.27 1.28 14.27
C GLU A 123 -0.27 -0.21 13.97
N ASP A 124 -0.07 -0.51 12.69
CA ASP A 124 -0.13 -1.87 12.15
C ASP A 124 1.10 -2.18 11.31
N TYR A 125 1.59 -3.41 11.45
CA TYR A 125 2.75 -3.93 10.73
C TYR A 125 2.31 -5.06 9.80
N PHE A 126 2.90 -5.09 8.62
CA PHE A 126 2.50 -5.96 7.52
C PHE A 126 3.71 -6.62 6.87
N THR A 127 3.46 -7.74 6.22
CA THR A 127 4.41 -8.44 5.37
C THR A 127 3.82 -8.61 3.99
N LEU A 128 4.66 -8.62 2.96
CA LEU A 128 4.18 -8.89 1.61
C LEU A 128 3.70 -10.34 1.53
N LYS A 129 2.49 -10.51 1.01
CA LYS A 129 1.93 -11.81 0.66
C LYS A 129 2.83 -12.47 -0.39
N LYS A 130 3.33 -13.65 -0.07
CA LYS A 130 4.11 -14.49 -0.99
C LYS A 130 3.22 -15.10 -2.06
#